data_AF-A0A327RIG3-F1
#
_entry.id   AF-A0A327RIG3-F1
#
_cell.length_a   1.000
_cell.length_b   1.000
_cell.length_c   1.000
_cell.angle_alpha   90.00
_cell.angle_beta   90.00
_cell.angle_gamma   90.00
#
_symmetry.space_group_name_H-M   'P 1'
#
loop_
_entity.id
_entity.type
_entity.pdbx_description
1 polymer ?
#
loop_
_entity_poly.entity_id
_entity_poly.type
_entity_poly.pdbx_seq_one_letter_code
_entity_poly.pdbx_strand_id
1 'polypeptide(L)'
;MYRVGLNTAITLYRKSKRTINTQQFDTVQFKISAEEYDSTEEEQLKLLYNAVHQLNDIEKALIFLYLEDKNYKEISETMGITEVNARVKMNRVKTKLKTILNP
;
A
#
# COMPACT_ATOMS: atom_id res chain seq x y z
N MET A 1 -11.04 1.98 65.69
CA MET A 1 -11.19 1.05 64.56
C MET A 1 -11.67 1.75 63.28
N TYR A 2 -12.79 2.50 63.26
CA TYR A 2 -13.29 3.18 62.04
C TYR A 2 -12.35 4.24 61.41
N ARG A 3 -11.64 5.03 62.23
CA ARG A 3 -10.75 6.10 61.75
C ARG A 3 -9.52 5.58 60.98
N VAL A 4 -8.97 4.43 61.37
CA VAL A 4 -7.80 3.84 60.71
C VAL A 4 -8.17 3.30 59.33
N GLY A 5 -9.29 2.58 59.22
CA GLY A 5 -9.78 2.07 57.94
C GLY A 5 -10.11 3.19 56.95
N LEU A 6 -10.75 4.26 57.42
CA LEU A 6 -11.11 5.40 56.56
C LEU A 6 -9.86 6.14 56.06
N ASN A 7 -8.89 6.41 56.94
CA ASN A 7 -7.64 7.07 56.53
C ASN A 7 -6.83 6.20 55.56
N THR A 8 -6.83 4.87 55.73
CA THR A 8 -6.19 3.95 54.79
C THR A 8 -6.89 3.96 53.43
N ALA A 9 -8.22 3.90 53.37
CA ALA A 9 -8.98 3.95 52.13
C ALA A 9 -8.75 5.28 51.38
N ILE A 10 -8.76 6.41 52.09
CA ILE A 10 -8.47 7.74 51.52
C ILE A 10 -7.03 7.80 50.99
N THR A 11 -6.06 7.26 51.75
CA THR A 11 -4.65 7.23 51.34
C THR A 11 -4.44 6.39 50.09
N LEU A 12 -5.07 5.21 50.01
CA LEU A 12 -5.02 4.33 48.84
C LEU A 12 -5.66 4.99 47.61
N TYR A 13 -6.81 5.64 47.76
CA TYR A 13 -7.47 6.38 46.67
C TYR A 13 -6.63 7.56 46.17
N ARG A 14 -5.98 8.31 47.07
CA ARG A 14 -5.11 9.43 46.68
C ARG A 14 -3.84 8.95 45.98
N LYS A 15 -3.31 7.79 46.38
CA LYS A 15 -2.13 7.16 45.75
C LYS A 15 -2.47 6.63 44.36
N SER A 16 -3.61 5.95 44.19
CA SER A 16 -4.04 5.45 42.87
C SER A 16 -4.30 6.57 41.86
N LYS A 17 -4.85 7.71 42.30
CA LYS A 17 -5.09 8.87 41.42
C LYS A 17 -3.83 9.64 41.03
N ARG A 18 -2.73 9.50 41.80
CA ARG A 18 -1.44 10.17 41.55
C ARG A 18 -0.48 9.31 40.72
N THR A 19 -0.73 8.01 40.62
CA THR A 19 0.04 7.09 39.78
C THR A 19 -0.61 7.01 38.41
N ILE A 20 0.14 7.36 37.36
CA ILE A 20 -0.28 7.12 35.98
C ILE A 20 -0.38 5.60 35.80
N ASN A 21 -1.52 5.08 35.37
CA ASN A 21 -1.68 3.67 35.00
C ASN A 21 -0.82 3.37 33.76
N THR A 22 0.45 3.06 33.98
CA THR A 22 1.31 2.45 32.98
C THR A 22 1.07 0.96 33.02
N GLN A 23 0.49 0.41 31.96
CA GLN A 23 0.43 -1.04 31.79
C GLN A 23 1.86 -1.57 31.66
N GLN A 24 2.20 -2.62 32.41
CA GLN A 24 3.45 -3.35 32.20
C GLN A 24 3.36 -4.05 30.84
N PHE A 25 4.23 -3.63 29.91
CA PHE A 25 4.31 -4.17 28.55
C PHE A 25 4.99 -5.56 28.48
N ASP A 26 5.07 -6.31 29.57
CA ASP A 26 5.85 -7.57 29.62
C ASP A 26 5.13 -8.81 29.07
N THR A 27 3.84 -8.72 28.73
CA THR A 27 3.07 -9.88 28.23
C THR A 27 2.62 -9.80 26.78
N VAL A 28 2.94 -8.73 26.05
CA VAL A 28 2.59 -8.58 24.62
C VAL A 28 3.79 -8.83 23.68
N GLN A 29 4.99 -9.06 24.24
CA GLN A 29 6.21 -9.19 23.44
C GLN A 29 6.37 -10.54 22.71
N PHE A 30 5.43 -11.48 22.84
CA PHE A 30 5.55 -12.83 22.26
C PHE A 30 4.41 -13.25 21.32
N LYS A 31 3.54 -12.32 20.90
CA LYS A 31 2.45 -12.60 19.95
C LYS A 31 2.31 -11.58 18.81
N ILE A 32 3.36 -10.84 18.53
CA ILE A 32 3.53 -10.27 17.20
C ILE A 32 4.42 -11.30 16.51
N SER A 33 3.82 -12.25 15.79
CA SER A 33 4.54 -12.82 14.66
C SER A 33 4.97 -11.62 13.85
N ALA A 34 6.26 -11.29 13.86
CA ALA A 34 6.81 -10.41 12.86
C ALA A 34 6.65 -11.19 11.55
N GLU A 35 5.50 -11.06 10.90
CA GLU A 35 5.48 -11.17 9.46
C GLU A 35 6.55 -10.17 9.01
N GLU A 36 7.65 -10.69 8.48
CA GLU A 36 8.66 -9.84 7.85
C GLU A 36 7.91 -8.94 6.87
N TYR A 37 8.09 -7.62 7.00
CA TYR A 37 7.48 -6.67 6.08
C TYR A 37 7.93 -7.03 4.67
N ASP A 38 7.06 -7.66 3.90
CA ASP A 38 7.36 -8.06 2.53
C ASP A 38 7.23 -6.84 1.62
N SER A 39 8.32 -6.07 1.54
CA SER A 39 8.42 -4.90 0.66
C SER A 39 8.52 -5.26 -0.81
N THR A 40 8.55 -6.56 -1.16
CA THR A 40 8.74 -7.02 -2.53
C THR A 40 7.66 -6.48 -3.47
N GLU A 41 6.40 -6.47 -3.02
CA GLU A 41 5.29 -5.91 -3.82
C GLU A 41 5.46 -4.40 -4.03
N GLU A 42 5.87 -3.67 -2.99
CA GLU A 42 6.09 -2.23 -3.06
C GLU A 42 7.25 -1.86 -3.98
N GLU A 43 8.34 -2.64 -3.95
CA GLU A 43 9.48 -2.47 -4.86
C GLU A 43 9.12 -2.81 -6.31
N GLN A 44 8.39 -3.91 -6.54
CA GLN A 44 7.90 -4.27 -7.88
C GLN A 44 6.97 -3.21 -8.44
N LEU A 45 6.10 -2.64 -7.61
CA LEU A 45 5.21 -1.55 -7.99
C LEU A 45 5.99 -0.28 -8.37
N LYS A 46 7.01 0.09 -7.58
CA LYS A 46 7.91 1.22 -7.89
C LYS A 46 8.64 1.01 -9.22
N LEU A 47 9.15 -0.20 -9.46
CA LEU A 47 9.81 -0.56 -10.73
C LEU A 47 8.85 -0.45 -11.92
N LEU A 48 7.62 -0.96 -11.78
CA LEU A 48 6.59 -0.84 -12.81
C LEU A 48 6.25 0.62 -13.12
N TYR A 49 6.04 1.45 -12.10
CA TYR A 49 5.79 2.87 -12.30
C TYR A 49 6.95 3.55 -13.02
N ASN A 50 8.19 3.29 -12.60
CA ASN A 50 9.38 3.83 -13.26
C ASN A 50 9.48 3.38 -14.72
N ALA A 51 9.13 2.12 -15.02
CA ALA A 51 9.13 1.61 -16.40
C ALA A 51 8.05 2.29 -17.27
N VAL A 52 6.85 2.51 -16.73
CA VAL A 52 5.77 3.23 -17.42
C VAL A 52 6.17 4.69 -17.70
N HIS A 53 6.93 5.33 -16.81
CA HIS A 53 7.40 6.71 -17.03
C HIS A 53 8.37 6.85 -18.23
N GLN A 54 9.08 5.77 -18.59
CA GLN A 54 9.98 5.73 -19.75
C GLN A 54 9.25 5.52 -21.09
N LEU A 55 7.95 5.27 -21.07
CA LEU A 55 7.13 5.19 -22.27
C LEU A 55 6.90 6.59 -22.85
N ASN A 56 6.59 6.67 -24.15
CA ASN A 56 6.14 7.94 -24.73
C ASN A 56 4.67 8.23 -24.37
N ASP A 57 4.19 9.44 -24.63
CA ASP A 57 2.86 9.88 -24.19
C ASP A 57 1.72 9.05 -24.81
N ILE A 58 1.88 8.59 -26.06
CA ILE A 58 0.91 7.73 -26.73
C ILE A 58 0.86 6.35 -26.06
N GLU A 59 2.03 5.79 -25.73
CA GLU A 59 2.15 4.50 -25.05
C GLU A 59 1.57 4.57 -23.63
N LYS A 60 1.79 5.67 -22.90
CA LYS A 60 1.19 5.90 -21.57
C LYS A 60 -0.33 5.97 -21.65
N ALA A 61 -0.87 6.79 -22.56
CA ALA A 61 -2.31 6.90 -22.76
C ALA A 61 -2.95 5.53 -23.06
N LEU A 62 -2.29 4.73 -23.90
CA LEU A 62 -2.74 3.38 -24.23
C LEU A 62 -2.78 2.45 -23.00
N ILE A 63 -1.76 2.49 -22.14
CA ILE A 63 -1.75 1.72 -20.89
C ILE A 63 -2.84 2.20 -19.94
N PHE A 64 -2.99 3.52 -19.74
CA PHE A 64 -3.95 4.04 -18.77
C PHE A 64 -5.37 3.63 -19.13
N LEU A 65 -5.76 3.75 -20.41
CA LEU A 65 -7.08 3.27 -20.85
C LEU A 65 -7.24 1.76 -20.64
N TYR A 66 -6.19 0.97 -20.86
CA TYR A 66 -6.24 -0.47 -20.61
C TYR A 66 -6.37 -0.83 -19.12
N LEU A 67 -5.72 -0.07 -18.23
CA LEU A 67 -5.83 -0.23 -16.78
C LEU A 67 -7.20 0.23 -16.24
N GLU A 68 -7.89 1.11 -16.97
CA GLU A 68 -9.29 1.48 -16.73
C GLU A 68 -10.29 0.45 -17.28
N ASP A 69 -9.82 -0.77 -17.60
CA ASP A 69 -10.61 -1.87 -18.18
C ASP A 69 -11.32 -1.53 -19.51
N LYS A 70 -10.82 -0.53 -20.26
CA LYS A 70 -11.34 -0.22 -21.59
C LYS A 70 -11.00 -1.33 -22.57
N ASN A 71 -11.97 -1.76 -23.35
CA ASN A 71 -11.73 -2.70 -24.43
C ASN A 71 -11.05 -2.00 -25.63
N TYR A 72 -10.43 -2.77 -26.54
CA TYR A 72 -9.68 -2.18 -27.66
C TYR A 72 -10.53 -1.32 -28.60
N LYS A 73 -11.85 -1.55 -28.67
CA LYS A 73 -12.76 -0.72 -29.46
C LYS A 73 -12.87 0.67 -28.84
N GLU A 74 -13.17 0.75 -27.54
CA GLU A 74 -13.23 2.02 -26.79
C GLU A 74 -11.88 2.77 -26.81
N ILE A 75 -10.77 2.04 -26.66
CA ILE A 75 -9.42 2.60 -26.74
C ILE A 75 -9.19 3.21 -28.13
N SER A 76 -9.57 2.48 -29.19
CA SER A 76 -9.37 2.93 -30.57
C SER A 76 -10.19 4.18 -30.90
N GLU A 77 -11.44 4.23 -30.41
CA GLU A 77 -12.33 5.39 -30.52
C GLU A 77 -11.75 6.61 -29.77
N THR A 78 -11.28 6.40 -28.54
CA THR A 78 -10.71 7.47 -27.69
C THR A 78 -9.41 8.04 -28.28
N MET A 79 -8.56 7.17 -28.82
CA MET A 79 -7.25 7.56 -29.36
C MET A 79 -7.29 7.98 -30.83
N GLY A 80 -8.44 7.85 -31.52
CA GLY A 80 -8.56 8.16 -32.94
C GLY A 80 -7.73 7.25 -33.85
N ILE A 81 -7.54 5.98 -33.47
CA ILE A 81 -6.79 4.98 -34.24
C ILE A 81 -7.68 3.77 -34.57
N THR A 82 -7.20 2.85 -35.39
CA THR A 82 -7.93 1.59 -35.62
C THR A 82 -7.74 0.61 -34.46
N GLU A 83 -8.74 -0.24 -34.21
CA GLU A 83 -8.67 -1.29 -33.18
C GLU A 83 -7.46 -2.23 -33.37
N VAL A 84 -7.14 -2.56 -34.63
CA VAL A 84 -5.96 -3.37 -34.97
C VAL A 84 -4.67 -2.66 -34.57
N ASN A 85 -4.57 -1.36 -34.84
CA ASN A 85 -3.40 -0.56 -34.45
C ASN A 85 -3.26 -0.46 -32.93
N ALA A 86 -4.38 -0.28 -32.20
CA ALA A 86 -4.40 -0.29 -30.74
C ALA A 86 -3.85 -1.62 -30.17
N ARG A 87 -4.30 -2.77 -30.71
CA ARG A 87 -3.82 -4.10 -30.31
C ARG A 87 -2.33 -4.30 -30.60
N VAL A 88 -1.86 -3.89 -31.79
CA VAL A 88 -0.44 -4.00 -32.16
C VAL A 88 0.44 -3.11 -31.27
N LYS A 89 0.03 -1.86 -31.04
CA LYS A 89 0.73 -0.94 -30.13
C LYS A 89 0.77 -1.49 -28.71
N MET A 90 -0.33 -2.06 -28.21
CA MET A 90 -0.38 -2.65 -26.88
C MET A 90 0.62 -3.79 -26.73
N ASN A 91 0.72 -4.68 -27.73
CA ASN A 91 1.71 -5.75 -27.70
C ASN A 91 3.14 -5.21 -27.67
N ARG A 92 3.45 -4.16 -28.46
CA ARG A 92 4.77 -3.52 -28.45
C ARG A 92 5.09 -2.90 -27.09
N VAL A 93 4.11 -2.23 -26.47
CA VAL A 93 4.26 -1.63 -25.14
C VAL A 93 4.51 -2.71 -24.08
N LYS A 94 3.76 -3.81 -24.09
CA LYS A 94 3.98 -4.95 -23.18
C LYS A 94 5.38 -5.54 -23.35
N THR A 95 5.87 -5.70 -24.58
CA THR A 95 7.24 -6.16 -24.84
C THR A 95 8.27 -5.17 -24.31
N LYS A 96 8.09 -3.87 -24.57
CA LYS A 96 8.99 -2.81 -24.11
C LYS A 96 9.08 -2.77 -22.58
N LEU A 97 7.95 -2.87 -21.88
CA LEU A 97 7.93 -2.96 -20.42
C LEU A 97 8.68 -4.20 -19.90
N LYS A 98 8.52 -5.36 -20.54
CA LYS A 98 9.28 -6.58 -20.17
C LYS A 98 10.79 -6.37 -20.31
N THR A 99 11.24 -5.70 -21.37
CA THR A 99 12.66 -5.38 -21.57
C THR A 99 13.18 -4.37 -20.55
N ILE A 100 12.38 -3.37 -20.16
CA ILE A 100 12.80 -2.38 -19.14
C ILE A 100 12.91 -3.03 -17.75
N LEU A 101 11.97 -3.92 -17.41
CA LEU A 101 11.89 -4.57 -16.10
C LEU A 101 12.87 -5.73 -15.96
N ASN A 102 13.24 -6.38 -17.06
CA ASN A 102 14.26 -7.43 -17.13
C ASN A 102 15.29 -7.06 -18.21
N PRO A 103 16.20 -6.12 -17.92
CA PRO A 103 17.20 -5.64 -18.88
C PRO A 103 18.20 -6.72 -19.31
#